data_AF-A0AA41FJP2-F1
#
_entry.id   AF-A0AA41FJP2-F1
#
_cell.length_a   1.000
_cell.length_b   1.000
_cell.length_c   1.000
_cell.angle_alpha   90.00
_cell.angle_beta   90.00
_cell.angle_gamma   90.00
#
_symmetry.space_group_name_H-M   'P 1'
#
loop_
_entity.id
_entity.type
_entity.pdbx_description
1 polymer ?
#
loop_
_entity_poly.entity_id
_entity_poly.type
_entity_poly.pdbx_seq_one_letter_code
_entity_poly.pdbx_strand_id
1 'polypeptide(L)'
;MSDILIPYGGGGVDLDVVTATATDVRKGKVIVDKNGDPLTGTMTEKAAATYTPGTANQTIAANQYLTGVQTIKGDSKLLAANIKKGVSIFGVTGTWEGYVPGSKDLYYKGTNSGNLKFGTAFTFVSGGSVIFDTAQMTCKADNGAAFRCCYLYPSASHNLTPYSAGTSLSAVTTESVGGSLSGNTLSFNISAINATRYIALYLYCNGSGITFYIDRVYFA
;
A
#
# COMPACT_ATOMS: atom_id res chain seq x y z
N MET A 1 -3.52 -78.60 -29.38
CA MET A 1 -3.55 -77.14 -29.58
C MET A 1 -4.93 -76.85 -30.12
N SER A 2 -5.75 -76.09 -29.38
CA SER A 2 -7.08 -75.74 -29.84
C SER A 2 -6.96 -74.39 -30.56
N ASP A 3 -7.25 -74.38 -31.85
CA ASP A 3 -7.36 -73.14 -32.59
C ASP A 3 -8.62 -72.41 -32.13
N ILE A 4 -8.47 -71.15 -31.70
CA ILE A 4 -9.61 -70.27 -31.48
C ILE A 4 -10.11 -69.82 -32.85
N LEU A 5 -11.30 -70.26 -33.23
CA LEU A 5 -12.00 -69.77 -34.41
C LEU A 5 -12.72 -68.47 -34.04
N ILE A 6 -12.28 -67.34 -34.57
CA ILE A 6 -13.03 -66.10 -34.51
C ILE A 6 -13.93 -66.07 -35.76
N PRO A 7 -15.25 -66.29 -35.65
CA PRO A 7 -16.13 -66.27 -36.81
C PRO A 7 -16.11 -64.87 -37.43
N TYR A 8 -15.73 -64.80 -38.71
CA TYR A 8 -15.69 -63.57 -39.48
C TYR A 8 -17.13 -63.13 -39.80
N GLY A 9 -17.77 -62.43 -38.86
CA GLY A 9 -19.01 -61.69 -39.10
C GLY A 9 -18.69 -60.49 -39.99
N GLY A 10 -19.15 -60.53 -41.24
CA GLY A 10 -18.89 -59.51 -42.26
C GLY A 10 -19.38 -58.11 -41.82
N GLY A 11 -18.41 -57.23 -41.60
CA GLY A 11 -18.59 -55.85 -41.17
C GLY A 11 -17.33 -55.39 -40.47
N GLY A 12 -16.22 -55.25 -41.21
CA GLY A 12 -14.97 -54.73 -40.66
C GLY A 12 -15.20 -53.35 -40.03
N VAL A 13 -14.44 -53.06 -38.97
CA VAL A 13 -14.48 -51.73 -38.35
C VAL A 13 -13.96 -50.72 -39.36
N ASP A 14 -14.77 -49.71 -39.71
CA ASP A 14 -14.33 -48.61 -40.57
C ASP A 14 -13.31 -47.76 -39.79
N LEU A 15 -12.04 -47.82 -40.19
CA LEU A 15 -10.93 -47.07 -39.57
C LEU A 15 -10.65 -45.75 -40.28
N ASP A 16 -11.28 -45.48 -41.44
CA ASP A 16 -11.07 -44.24 -42.20
C ASP A 16 -11.64 -43.02 -41.46
N VAL A 17 -12.51 -43.24 -40.48
CA VAL A 17 -13.05 -42.20 -39.57
C VAL A 17 -12.06 -41.79 -38.48
N VAL A 18 -10.93 -42.49 -38.31
CA VAL A 18 -9.93 -42.16 -37.28
C VAL A 18 -9.13 -40.93 -37.70
N THR A 19 -9.36 -39.80 -37.02
CA THR A 19 -8.63 -38.54 -37.26
C THR A 19 -7.53 -38.26 -36.25
N ALA A 20 -7.44 -39.05 -35.17
CA ALA A 20 -6.44 -38.84 -34.13
C ALA A 20 -5.04 -39.18 -34.65
N THR A 21 -4.11 -38.26 -34.44
CA THR A 21 -2.68 -38.44 -34.74
C THR A 21 -1.90 -38.69 -33.46
N ALA A 22 -0.61 -39.00 -33.58
CA ALA A 22 0.24 -39.22 -32.40
C ALA A 22 0.24 -38.01 -31.44
N THR A 23 0.14 -36.78 -31.96
CA THR A 23 0.12 -35.56 -31.14
C THR A 23 -1.19 -35.35 -30.37
N ASP A 24 -2.26 -36.07 -30.74
CA ASP A 24 -3.56 -36.03 -30.07
C ASP A 24 -3.65 -37.07 -28.94
N VAL A 25 -2.71 -38.04 -28.92
CA VAL A 25 -2.71 -39.15 -27.97
C VAL A 25 -1.68 -38.88 -26.88
N ARG A 26 -2.07 -39.13 -25.62
CA ARG A 26 -1.20 -38.95 -24.45
C ARG A 26 0.14 -39.66 -24.61
N LYS A 27 1.21 -39.02 -24.14
CA LYS A 27 2.58 -39.51 -24.29
C LYS A 27 2.70 -40.94 -23.75
N GLY A 28 3.19 -41.84 -24.59
CA GLY A 28 3.42 -43.25 -24.23
C GLY A 28 2.17 -44.12 -24.12
N LYS A 29 0.97 -43.60 -24.41
CA LYS A 29 -0.23 -44.42 -24.63
C LYS A 29 -0.24 -44.91 -26.08
N VAL A 30 -0.76 -46.12 -26.30
CA VAL A 30 -0.82 -46.73 -27.63
C VAL A 30 -2.28 -46.91 -28.02
N ILE A 31 -2.63 -46.49 -29.23
CA ILE A 31 -3.93 -46.71 -29.86
C ILE A 31 -3.75 -47.41 -31.22
N VAL A 32 -4.83 -47.64 -31.95
CA VAL A 32 -4.82 -48.10 -33.34
C VAL A 32 -5.08 -46.90 -34.25
N ASP A 33 -4.29 -46.71 -35.31
CA ASP A 33 -4.51 -45.64 -36.30
C ASP A 33 -5.45 -46.04 -37.44
N LYS A 34 -5.67 -45.12 -38.38
CA LYS A 34 -6.52 -45.33 -39.56
C LYS A 34 -6.07 -46.46 -40.48
N ASN A 35 -4.81 -46.91 -40.39
CA ASN A 35 -4.29 -48.02 -41.17
C ASN A 35 -4.39 -49.35 -40.41
N GLY A 36 -4.84 -49.34 -39.15
CA GLY A 36 -4.86 -50.52 -38.29
C GLY A 36 -3.54 -50.75 -37.54
N ASP A 37 -2.59 -49.81 -37.61
CA ASP A 37 -1.27 -49.95 -36.99
C ASP A 37 -1.25 -49.37 -35.56
N PRO A 38 -0.38 -49.89 -34.65
CA PRO A 38 -0.18 -49.30 -33.34
C PRO A 38 0.42 -47.89 -33.43
N LEU A 39 -0.28 -46.89 -32.89
CA LEU A 39 0.15 -45.50 -32.84
C LEU A 39 0.46 -45.11 -31.40
N THR A 40 1.73 -44.80 -31.12
CA THR A 40 2.16 -44.31 -29.81
C THR A 40 1.98 -42.80 -29.73
N GLY A 41 1.28 -42.35 -28.68
CA GLY A 41 1.04 -40.94 -28.43
C GLY A 41 2.29 -40.15 -28.04
N THR A 42 2.31 -38.91 -28.50
CA THR A 42 3.39 -37.95 -28.36
C THR A 42 2.91 -36.58 -27.90
N MET A 43 1.64 -36.44 -27.52
CA MET A 43 1.09 -35.19 -26.98
C MET A 43 2.01 -34.64 -25.89
N THR A 44 2.39 -33.37 -26.02
CA THR A 44 3.18 -32.68 -25.01
C THR A 44 2.43 -32.70 -23.67
N GLU A 45 3.14 -33.04 -22.60
CA GLU A 45 2.57 -33.07 -21.26
C GLU A 45 3.22 -32.02 -20.37
N LYS A 46 2.41 -31.47 -19.45
CA LYS A 46 2.87 -30.51 -18.46
C LYS A 46 2.44 -30.94 -17.06
N ALA A 47 3.43 -31.18 -16.22
CA ALA A 47 3.24 -31.47 -14.80
C ALA A 47 2.69 -30.25 -14.05
N ALA A 48 2.24 -30.52 -12.82
CA ALA A 48 1.80 -29.50 -11.87
C ALA A 48 2.82 -28.36 -11.76
N ALA A 49 2.32 -27.13 -11.76
CA ALA A 49 3.13 -25.93 -11.65
C ALA A 49 2.37 -24.84 -10.89
N THR A 50 3.12 -23.99 -10.21
CA THR A 50 2.60 -22.78 -9.55
C THR A 50 3.16 -21.54 -10.24
N TYR A 51 2.27 -20.62 -10.60
CA TYR A 51 2.58 -19.37 -11.25
C TYR A 51 2.39 -18.23 -10.25
N THR A 52 3.46 -17.50 -9.97
CA THR A 52 3.39 -16.25 -9.23
C THR A 52 3.34 -15.12 -10.25
N PRO A 53 2.22 -14.37 -10.38
CA PRO A 53 2.13 -13.29 -11.35
C PRO A 53 3.32 -12.32 -11.26
N GLY A 54 3.82 -11.90 -12.42
CA GLY A 54 4.91 -10.93 -12.54
C GLY A 54 4.50 -9.78 -13.45
N THR A 55 5.46 -8.92 -13.80
CA THR A 55 5.21 -7.81 -14.73
C THR A 55 5.05 -8.27 -16.18
N ALA A 56 5.54 -9.47 -16.52
CA ALA A 56 5.39 -10.10 -17.83
C ALA A 56 4.35 -11.22 -17.80
N ASN A 57 3.70 -11.43 -18.94
CA ASN A 57 2.76 -12.53 -19.12
C ASN A 57 3.47 -13.87 -18.93
N GLN A 58 2.87 -14.74 -18.12
CA GLN A 58 3.25 -16.14 -18.02
C GLN A 58 2.24 -16.97 -18.78
N THR A 59 2.69 -17.59 -19.86
CA THR A 59 1.82 -18.33 -20.76
C THR A 59 1.97 -19.83 -20.54
N ILE A 60 0.84 -20.52 -20.44
CA ILE A 60 0.78 -21.96 -20.61
C ILE A 60 0.59 -22.19 -22.11
N ALA A 61 1.57 -22.79 -22.78
CA ALA A 61 1.47 -23.08 -24.21
C ALA A 61 0.19 -23.88 -24.52
N ALA A 62 -0.39 -23.66 -25.70
CA ALA A 62 -1.54 -24.43 -26.18
C ALA A 62 -1.13 -25.86 -26.54
N ASN A 63 -2.11 -26.73 -26.79
CA ASN A 63 -1.93 -28.09 -27.31
C ASN A 63 -1.02 -28.99 -26.46
N GLN A 64 -1.24 -28.96 -25.15
CA GLN A 64 -0.54 -29.83 -24.21
C GLN A 64 -1.51 -30.34 -23.13
N TYR A 65 -1.27 -31.55 -22.65
CA TYR A 65 -2.07 -32.18 -21.61
C TYR A 65 -1.51 -31.83 -20.22
N LEU A 66 -2.37 -31.33 -19.33
CA LEU A 66 -2.00 -31.04 -17.95
C LEU A 66 -2.10 -32.31 -17.12
N THR A 67 -0.97 -32.84 -16.68
CA THR A 67 -0.92 -34.04 -15.82
C THR A 67 -1.06 -33.72 -14.34
N GLY A 68 -1.07 -32.44 -13.99
CA GLY A 68 -1.29 -31.95 -12.64
C GLY A 68 -1.91 -30.56 -12.61
N VAL A 69 -2.31 -30.13 -11.41
CA VAL A 69 -2.97 -28.84 -11.19
C VAL A 69 -2.02 -27.69 -11.50
N GLN A 70 -2.52 -26.72 -12.25
CA GLN A 70 -1.84 -25.46 -12.51
C GLN A 70 -2.44 -24.39 -11.60
N THR A 71 -1.64 -23.90 -10.66
CA THR A 71 -2.11 -22.91 -9.68
C THR A 71 -1.59 -21.54 -10.05
N ILE A 72 -2.49 -20.58 -10.30
CA ILE A 72 -2.14 -19.17 -10.43
C ILE A 72 -2.38 -18.54 -9.06
N LYS A 73 -1.31 -18.05 -8.41
CA LYS A 73 -1.43 -17.51 -7.06
C LYS A 73 -2.20 -16.18 -7.08
N GLY A 74 -3.24 -16.10 -6.29
CA GLY A 74 -3.81 -14.83 -5.85
C GLY A 74 -3.00 -14.22 -4.69
N ASP A 75 -3.23 -12.95 -4.42
CA ASP A 75 -2.71 -12.27 -3.24
C ASP A 75 -3.86 -11.55 -2.52
N SER A 76 -4.10 -11.92 -1.25
CA SER A 76 -5.10 -11.27 -0.39
C SER A 76 -4.90 -9.77 -0.21
N LYS A 77 -3.69 -9.26 -0.49
CA LYS A 77 -3.34 -7.85 -0.42
C LYS A 77 -3.56 -7.11 -1.73
N LEU A 78 -4.06 -7.76 -2.80
CA LEU A 78 -4.55 -7.10 -4.01
C LEU A 78 -5.89 -6.39 -3.72
N LEU A 79 -5.83 -5.39 -2.85
CA LEU A 79 -6.94 -4.56 -2.40
C LEU A 79 -6.72 -3.15 -2.92
N ALA A 80 -7.79 -2.48 -3.31
CA ALA A 80 -7.74 -1.08 -3.74
C ALA A 80 -7.04 -0.18 -2.70
N ALA A 81 -7.20 -0.47 -1.40
CA ALA A 81 -6.59 0.28 -0.30
C ALA A 81 -5.06 0.11 -0.20
N ASN A 82 -4.45 -0.89 -0.85
CA ASN A 82 -3.00 -1.10 -0.88
C ASN A 82 -2.34 -0.61 -2.18
N ILE A 83 -3.15 -0.23 -3.17
CA ILE A 83 -2.69 0.22 -4.48
C ILE A 83 -2.80 1.74 -4.52
N LYS A 84 -1.75 2.40 -5.02
CA LYS A 84 -1.69 3.85 -5.18
C LYS A 84 -2.89 4.37 -5.98
N LYS A 85 -3.51 5.47 -5.53
CA LYS A 85 -4.69 6.06 -6.17
C LYS A 85 -4.47 6.29 -7.65
N GLY A 86 -5.44 5.83 -8.45
CA GLY A 86 -5.43 5.93 -9.91
C GLY A 86 -4.59 4.89 -10.65
N VAL A 87 -3.74 4.13 -9.95
CA VAL A 87 -3.02 2.99 -10.56
C VAL A 87 -3.96 1.78 -10.59
N SER A 88 -4.03 1.08 -11.72
CA SER A 88 -4.79 -0.17 -11.85
C SER A 88 -3.84 -1.36 -11.93
N ILE A 89 -4.06 -2.37 -11.09
CA ILE A 89 -3.34 -3.65 -11.14
C ILE A 89 -4.38 -4.76 -11.28
N PHE A 90 -4.33 -5.50 -12.40
CA PHE A 90 -5.28 -6.56 -12.73
C PHE A 90 -6.76 -6.15 -12.61
N GLY A 91 -7.09 -4.91 -13.00
CA GLY A 91 -8.46 -4.38 -12.95
C GLY A 91 -8.87 -3.80 -11.58
N VAL A 92 -8.04 -3.92 -10.54
CA VAL A 92 -8.28 -3.27 -9.25
C VAL A 92 -7.68 -1.87 -9.28
N THR A 93 -8.53 -0.84 -9.34
CA THR A 93 -8.10 0.56 -9.24
C THR A 93 -7.74 0.92 -7.81
N GLY A 94 -6.55 1.47 -7.61
CA GLY A 94 -6.06 1.91 -6.32
C GLY A 94 -6.82 3.11 -5.77
N THR A 95 -6.92 3.13 -4.44
CA THR A 95 -7.57 4.15 -3.62
C THR A 95 -6.67 4.67 -2.51
N TRP A 96 -5.48 4.09 -2.32
CA TRP A 96 -4.53 4.61 -1.36
C TRP A 96 -4.08 6.00 -1.80
N GLU A 97 -4.32 7.01 -0.98
CA GLU A 97 -3.85 8.39 -1.21
C GLU A 97 -2.66 8.76 -0.34
N GLY A 98 -2.54 8.05 0.78
CA GLY A 98 -1.46 8.19 1.72
C GLY A 98 -1.76 9.05 2.89
N TYR A 99 -0.68 9.61 3.42
CA TYR A 99 -0.77 10.58 4.50
C TYR A 99 -1.18 11.93 3.93
N VAL A 100 -2.40 12.01 3.40
CA VAL A 100 -3.01 13.25 2.90
C VAL A 100 -3.52 14.06 4.09
N PRO A 101 -2.93 15.23 4.37
CA PRO A 101 -3.39 16.09 5.45
C PRO A 101 -4.76 16.70 5.10
N GLY A 102 -5.68 16.72 6.06
CA GLY A 102 -6.93 17.45 5.96
C GLY A 102 -6.74 18.96 6.15
N SER A 103 -7.82 19.74 5.99
CA SER A 103 -7.80 21.21 6.12
C SER A 103 -7.43 21.72 7.53
N LYS A 104 -7.47 20.84 8.52
CA LYS A 104 -7.10 21.09 9.93
C LYS A 104 -5.65 20.73 10.24
N ASP A 105 -4.98 19.97 9.37
CA ASP A 105 -3.67 19.38 9.63
C ASP A 105 -2.55 20.37 9.28
N LEU A 106 -1.74 20.71 10.28
CA LEU A 106 -0.46 21.40 10.09
C LEU A 106 0.67 20.41 9.83
N TYR A 107 0.55 19.19 10.32
CA TYR A 107 1.47 18.11 10.04
C TYR A 107 0.72 16.77 10.07
N TYR A 108 0.99 15.89 9.12
CA TYR A 108 0.47 14.53 9.13
C TYR A 108 1.47 13.56 8.51
N LYS A 109 2.03 12.68 9.36
CA LYS A 109 2.87 11.53 9.01
C LYS A 109 3.88 11.82 7.89
N GLY A 110 4.75 12.81 8.11
CA GLY A 110 5.78 13.27 7.17
C GLY A 110 5.39 14.49 6.34
N THR A 111 4.09 14.72 6.13
CA THR A 111 3.61 15.86 5.35
C THR A 111 3.48 17.11 6.22
N ASN A 112 4.37 18.09 6.02
CA ASN A 112 4.39 19.36 6.75
C ASN A 112 3.59 20.47 6.03
N SER A 113 2.28 20.30 5.89
CA SER A 113 1.40 21.27 5.21
C SER A 113 1.34 22.64 5.90
N GLY A 114 1.54 22.66 7.21
CA GLY A 114 1.63 23.86 8.02
C GLY A 114 2.92 24.64 7.79
N ASN A 115 3.90 24.05 7.07
CA ASN A 115 5.24 24.59 6.89
C ASN A 115 5.87 24.98 8.24
N LEU A 116 5.70 24.10 9.22
CA LEU A 116 6.24 24.21 10.56
C LEU A 116 7.77 24.21 10.47
N LYS A 117 8.40 25.13 11.19
CA LYS A 117 9.86 25.22 11.29
C LYS A 117 10.28 25.22 12.73
N PHE A 118 11.39 24.55 13.00
CA PHE A 118 12.09 24.66 14.27
C PHE A 118 12.99 25.88 14.28
N GLY A 119 12.92 26.67 15.34
CA GLY A 119 13.84 27.78 15.56
C GLY A 119 13.35 28.76 16.60
N THR A 120 14.04 29.88 16.74
CA THR A 120 13.62 30.98 17.62
C THR A 120 12.44 31.72 17.01
N ALA A 121 11.45 32.11 17.82
CA ALA A 121 10.46 33.07 17.39
C ALA A 121 9.79 33.78 18.56
N PHE A 122 9.15 34.94 18.28
CA PHE A 122 8.44 35.78 19.25
C PHE A 122 9.22 35.98 20.55
N THR A 123 10.53 36.25 20.45
CA THR A 123 11.48 36.43 21.56
C THR A 123 11.81 35.19 22.40
N PHE A 124 11.14 34.05 22.17
CA PHE A 124 11.47 32.78 22.81
C PHE A 124 12.63 32.09 22.07
N VAL A 125 13.66 31.67 22.82
CA VAL A 125 14.75 30.86 22.27
C VAL A 125 14.34 29.39 22.13
N SER A 126 14.74 28.70 21.07
CA SER A 126 14.48 27.27 20.96
C SER A 126 15.46 26.50 21.85
N GLY A 127 14.97 25.52 22.60
CA GLY A 127 15.82 24.46 23.16
C GLY A 127 15.50 23.13 22.47
N GLY A 128 16.49 22.25 22.38
CA GLY A 128 16.36 20.95 21.72
C GLY A 128 16.51 20.97 20.20
N SER A 129 15.84 20.04 19.52
CA SER A 129 15.77 19.93 18.05
C SER A 129 14.45 19.31 17.58
N VAL A 130 14.05 19.63 16.35
CA VAL A 130 12.98 18.91 15.62
C VAL A 130 13.48 18.50 14.25
N ILE A 131 13.27 17.23 13.91
CA ILE A 131 13.54 16.66 12.60
C ILE A 131 12.22 16.19 12.00
N PHE A 132 11.94 16.58 10.77
CA PHE A 132 10.76 16.13 10.02
C PHE A 132 11.14 14.88 9.21
N ASP A 133 10.88 13.71 9.77
CA ASP A 133 11.12 12.43 9.11
C ASP A 133 9.94 12.04 8.19
N THR A 134 10.11 10.98 7.39
CA THR A 134 9.15 10.53 6.38
C THR A 134 7.77 10.12 6.95
N ALA A 135 7.66 9.85 8.26
CA ALA A 135 6.40 9.42 8.88
C ALA A 135 6.09 10.07 10.24
N GLN A 136 7.00 10.89 10.77
CA GLN A 136 6.86 11.51 12.09
C GLN A 136 7.81 12.69 12.25
N MET A 137 7.49 13.60 13.16
CA MET A 137 8.44 14.56 13.67
C MET A 137 9.13 13.95 14.88
N THR A 138 10.44 13.97 14.87
CA THR A 138 11.26 13.59 16.02
C THR A 138 11.61 14.87 16.76
N CYS A 139 11.07 15.03 17.97
CA CYS A 139 11.32 16.17 18.83
C CYS A 139 12.22 15.72 19.99
N LYS A 140 13.35 16.39 20.18
CA LYS A 140 14.32 16.04 21.22
C LYS A 140 14.60 17.26 22.08
N ALA A 141 14.48 17.09 23.40
CA ALA A 141 14.87 18.11 24.37
C ALA A 141 16.39 18.26 24.47
N ASP A 142 16.85 19.46 24.78
CA ASP A 142 18.24 19.70 25.14
C ASP A 142 18.55 19.17 26.56
N ASN A 143 19.85 19.16 26.90
CA ASN A 143 20.34 18.67 28.19
C ASN A 143 20.39 19.77 29.27
N GLY A 144 19.90 20.98 28.98
CA GLY A 144 19.93 22.12 29.91
C GLY A 144 18.81 22.06 30.94
N ALA A 145 19.05 22.57 32.14
CA ALA A 145 18.04 22.64 33.18
C ALA A 145 16.89 23.57 32.75
N ALA A 146 15.77 22.91 32.44
CA ALA A 146 14.40 23.39 32.50
C ALA A 146 13.77 24.06 31.25
N PHE A 147 12.65 23.46 30.83
CA PHE A 147 11.56 24.04 30.04
C PHE A 147 11.83 24.45 28.58
N ARG A 148 12.34 23.59 27.70
CA ARG A 148 12.36 23.89 26.25
C ARG A 148 12.34 22.63 25.40
N CYS A 149 11.18 22.19 24.89
CA CYS A 149 11.18 20.95 24.10
C CYS A 149 11.15 21.14 22.59
N CYS A 150 10.51 22.20 22.06
CA CYS A 150 10.82 22.80 20.76
C CYS A 150 9.80 23.91 20.42
N TYR A 151 10.19 24.83 19.54
CA TYR A 151 9.31 25.87 19.05
C TYR A 151 9.02 25.65 17.57
N LEU A 152 7.76 25.45 17.23
CA LEU A 152 7.29 25.24 15.86
C LEU A 152 6.44 26.43 15.44
N TYR A 153 6.82 27.09 14.34
CA TYR A 153 5.99 28.13 13.73
C TYR A 153 5.79 27.86 12.24
N PRO A 154 4.58 28.09 11.71
CA PRO A 154 4.36 28.12 10.28
C PRO A 154 5.06 29.36 9.71
N SER A 155 5.86 29.20 8.65
CA SER A 155 6.42 30.36 7.93
C SER A 155 5.49 30.94 6.85
N ALA A 156 4.23 30.52 6.87
CA ALA A 156 3.14 31.04 6.05
C ALA A 156 1.97 31.42 6.96
N SER A 157 1.18 32.42 6.56
CA SER A 157 -0.07 32.77 7.23
C SER A 157 -1.12 31.70 6.97
N HIS A 158 -1.80 31.23 8.01
CA HIS A 158 -2.91 30.29 7.91
C HIS A 158 -4.24 31.01 8.10
N ASN A 159 -5.26 30.66 7.30
CA ASN A 159 -6.58 31.26 7.46
C ASN A 159 -7.30 30.63 8.66
N LEU A 160 -7.35 31.36 9.76
CA LEU A 160 -7.98 30.92 11.01
C LEU A 160 -9.44 31.36 11.14
N THR A 161 -10.00 32.06 10.12
CA THR A 161 -11.41 32.50 10.15
C THR A 161 -12.43 31.37 10.35
N PRO A 162 -12.24 30.12 9.89
CA PRO A 162 -13.16 29.02 10.20
C PRO A 162 -13.13 28.60 11.68
N TYR A 163 -12.13 29.08 12.43
CA TYR A 163 -11.85 28.69 13.82
C TYR A 163 -11.95 29.87 14.79
N SER A 164 -12.40 31.06 14.37
CA SER A 164 -12.54 32.23 15.26
C SER A 164 -14.00 32.63 15.47
N ALA A 165 -14.38 32.90 16.73
CA ALA A 165 -15.62 33.58 17.04
C ALA A 165 -15.42 35.11 16.94
N GLY A 166 -15.92 35.69 15.85
CA GLY A 166 -16.04 37.12 15.50
C GLY A 166 -15.36 38.18 16.39
N THR A 167 -14.28 38.77 15.86
CA THR A 167 -13.85 40.21 15.86
C THR A 167 -12.34 40.27 15.64
N SER A 168 -11.82 41.09 14.72
CA SER A 168 -10.38 41.16 14.44
C SER A 168 -9.59 41.89 15.53
N LEU A 169 -8.43 41.39 15.97
CA LEU A 169 -7.52 42.15 16.84
C LEU A 169 -6.08 42.24 16.32
N SER A 170 -5.54 43.45 16.54
CA SER A 170 -4.20 43.95 16.27
C SER A 170 -3.40 43.97 17.58
N ALA A 171 -2.72 42.88 17.93
CA ALA A 171 -1.52 42.84 18.77
C ALA A 171 -1.09 41.38 18.97
N VAL A 172 0.22 41.14 19.14
CA VAL A 172 0.76 39.87 19.63
C VAL A 172 0.23 39.68 21.06
N THR A 173 -0.80 38.89 21.26
CA THR A 173 -1.25 38.43 22.57
C THR A 173 -0.82 36.99 22.79
N THR A 174 -0.31 36.66 23.97
CA THR A 174 -0.01 35.28 24.38
C THR A 174 -1.28 34.64 24.95
N GLU A 175 -2.25 34.33 24.08
CA GLU A 175 -3.34 33.42 24.46
C GLU A 175 -2.81 31.99 24.39
N SER A 176 -2.46 31.41 25.55
CA SER A 176 -1.97 30.04 25.61
C SER A 176 -3.14 29.07 25.55
N VAL A 177 -3.16 28.19 24.55
CA VAL A 177 -4.06 27.04 24.51
C VAL A 177 -3.28 25.78 24.89
N GLY A 178 -3.83 25.02 25.83
CA GLY A 178 -3.31 23.70 26.17
C GLY A 178 -3.56 22.70 25.04
N GLY A 179 -2.51 21.99 24.62
CA GLY A 179 -2.64 20.84 23.73
C GLY A 179 -2.78 19.53 24.52
N SER A 180 -3.42 18.54 23.91
CA SER A 180 -3.45 17.17 24.41
C SER A 180 -2.62 16.28 23.49
N LEU A 181 -1.69 15.53 24.10
CA LEU A 181 -0.91 14.49 23.43
C LEU A 181 -1.52 13.12 23.80
N SER A 182 -2.06 12.43 22.81
CA SER A 182 -2.55 11.06 22.95
C SER A 182 -1.75 10.15 22.04
N GLY A 183 -0.88 9.33 22.62
CA GLY A 183 0.15 8.61 21.85
C GLY A 183 1.09 9.61 21.17
N ASN A 184 1.19 9.53 19.83
CA ASN A 184 2.03 10.42 19.02
C ASN A 184 1.23 11.55 18.34
N THR A 185 -0.08 11.66 18.59
CA THR A 185 -0.91 12.69 17.97
C THR A 185 -1.07 13.88 18.90
N LEU A 186 -0.60 15.05 18.46
CA LEU A 186 -0.78 16.31 19.16
C LEU A 186 -2.01 17.04 18.60
N SER A 187 -2.95 17.36 19.49
CA SER A 187 -4.16 18.11 19.18
C SER A 187 -4.26 19.33 20.08
N PHE A 188 -4.76 20.44 19.55
CA PHE A 188 -5.00 21.64 20.34
C PHE A 188 -6.21 22.38 19.76
N ASN A 189 -7.08 22.86 20.64
CA ASN A 189 -8.33 23.51 20.26
C ASN A 189 -8.11 25.02 20.20
N ILE A 190 -8.08 25.56 18.98
CA ILE A 190 -7.90 27.00 18.77
C ILE A 190 -9.19 27.75 18.49
N SER A 191 -10.36 27.14 18.72
CA SER A 191 -11.68 27.73 18.43
C SER A 191 -11.94 29.07 19.14
N ALA A 192 -11.24 29.31 20.25
CA ALA A 192 -11.29 30.54 21.01
C ALA A 192 -10.15 31.53 20.68
N ILE A 193 -9.12 31.11 19.93
CA ILE A 193 -7.97 31.97 19.61
C ILE A 193 -8.32 32.90 18.46
N ASN A 194 -8.00 34.18 18.65
CA ASN A 194 -8.14 35.20 17.63
C ASN A 194 -6.78 35.67 17.09
N ALA A 195 -6.17 34.88 16.22
CA ALA A 195 -4.88 35.21 15.59
C ALA A 195 -5.04 35.46 14.08
N THR A 196 -4.31 36.44 13.55
CA THR A 196 -4.43 36.88 12.14
C THR A 196 -3.16 36.66 11.31
N ARG A 197 -2.04 36.22 11.92
CA ARG A 197 -0.75 36.13 11.22
C ARG A 197 0.03 34.85 11.45
N TYR A 198 0.27 34.45 12.69
CA TYR A 198 1.09 33.29 13.01
C TYR A 198 0.59 32.61 14.30
N ILE A 199 0.61 31.28 14.31
CA ILE A 199 0.47 30.47 15.54
C ILE A 199 1.84 29.89 15.81
N ALA A 200 2.22 29.78 17.07
CA ALA A 200 3.36 28.96 17.40
C ALA A 200 3.03 27.92 18.44
N LEU A 201 3.66 26.76 18.27
CA LEU A 201 3.51 25.63 19.15
C LEU A 201 4.76 25.56 20.00
N TYR A 202 4.55 25.82 21.28
CA TYR A 202 5.54 25.57 22.29
C TYR A 202 5.28 24.18 22.87
N LEU A 203 6.21 23.27 22.59
CA LEU A 203 6.14 21.94 23.14
C LEU A 203 6.89 21.94 24.48
N TYR A 204 6.31 21.27 25.48
CA TYR A 204 6.89 21.10 26.81
C TYR A 204 7.14 19.61 27.13
N CYS A 205 8.28 19.31 27.75
CA CYS A 205 8.58 17.98 28.29
C CYS A 205 9.18 18.07 29.70
N ASN A 206 8.82 17.11 30.56
CA ASN A 206 9.37 16.97 31.90
C ASN A 206 10.63 16.09 31.87
N GLY A 207 11.82 16.68 31.74
CA GLY A 207 13.11 16.00 31.85
C GLY A 207 14.10 16.36 30.74
N SER A 208 15.41 16.17 31.00
CA SER A 208 16.50 16.49 30.06
C SER A 208 16.76 15.35 29.07
N GLY A 209 17.02 15.66 27.80
CA GLY A 209 17.44 14.67 26.81
C GLY A 209 16.36 13.67 26.35
N ILE A 210 15.09 13.95 26.66
CA ILE A 210 13.95 13.12 26.25
C ILE A 210 13.67 13.31 24.75
N THR A 211 13.36 12.21 24.07
CA THR A 211 12.87 12.21 22.69
C THR A 211 11.41 11.78 22.68
N PHE A 212 10.58 12.47 21.91
CA PHE A 212 9.20 12.07 21.66
C PHE A 212 8.87 12.26 20.18
N TYR A 213 7.83 11.57 19.73
CA TYR A 213 7.46 11.49 18.32
C TYR A 213 6.08 12.06 18.11
N ILE A 214 5.93 12.93 17.12
CA ILE A 214 4.64 13.47 16.72
C ILE A 214 4.31 12.99 15.31
N ASP A 215 3.20 12.28 15.17
CA ASP A 215 2.74 11.79 13.87
C ASP A 215 1.62 12.65 13.26
N ARG A 216 1.01 13.53 14.05
CA ARG A 216 -0.01 14.46 13.57
C ARG A 216 -0.07 15.70 14.45
N VAL A 217 -0.20 16.88 13.83
CA VAL A 217 -0.46 18.17 14.47
C VAL A 217 -1.64 18.80 13.75
N TYR A 218 -2.73 19.08 14.49
CA TYR A 218 -3.94 19.60 13.88
C TYR A 218 -4.76 20.46 14.84
N PHE A 219 -5.59 21.32 14.26
CA PHE A 219 -6.61 22.07 14.99
C PHE A 219 -7.80 21.16 15.31
N ALA A 220 -8.10 21.00 16.60
CA ALA A 220 -9.31 20.30 17.04
C ALA A 220 -10.56 21.13 16.74
#